data_AF-A0A9W6DQ27-F1
#
_entry.id   AF-A0A9W6DQ27-F1
#
_cell.length_a   1.000
_cell.length_b   1.000
_cell.length_c   1.000
_cell.angle_alpha   90.00
_cell.angle_beta   90.00
_cell.angle_gamma   90.00
#
_symmetry.space_group_name_H-M   'P 1'
#
loop_
_entity.id
_entity.type
_entity.pdbx_description
1 polymer ?
#
loop_
_entity_poly.entity_id
_entity_poly.type
_entity_poly.pdbx_seq_one_letter_code
_entity_poly.pdbx_strand_id
1 'polypeptide(L)'
;MLLFHHFSTSPELTGAQPKARQQLSQIAFTRHYVMHILLAFSGFHLVRQSDNHQWSQSMGFPNTDIHTEAERHFNLAIRDVSALLPDLNSGNIPAMYVSATFIFLSSLARGPEPGEYLAFRSDGNPGHLSLFLGVRSVFEIFKTDMPASGLSIHGEDDDSSPDNNEAEQQRDGSATASQNKTKLEDYRHYLDTYRALLNSSIPVEDPRLGIYLQVLDRLSDSLDAIMSPNPQEKMGMGLFPLVFSWLYQLPDEIVGDLQRREPAALILFAFFLYLLGRLDHVWFICGWPRHILEGIRGHLDVGYRGYIQWAVDQVGGLSDGLGGGMEVVGR
;
A
#
# COMPACT_ATOMS: atom_id res chain seq x y z
N MET A 1 -2.76 -7.89 -26.86
CA MET A 1 -3.06 -6.54 -27.40
C MET A 1 -4.01 -5.77 -26.51
N LEU A 2 -5.16 -6.33 -26.11
CA LEU A 2 -6.11 -5.66 -25.20
C LEU A 2 -5.47 -5.15 -23.89
N LEU A 3 -4.77 -6.03 -23.16
CA LEU A 3 -4.13 -5.66 -21.88
C LEU A 3 -3.10 -4.54 -22.02
N PHE A 4 -2.32 -4.55 -23.09
CA PHE A 4 -1.32 -3.50 -23.35
C PHE A 4 -1.97 -2.17 -23.73
N HIS A 5 -3.03 -2.23 -24.54
CA HIS A 5 -3.81 -1.05 -24.89
C HIS A 5 -4.41 -0.43 -23.62
N HIS A 6 -5.05 -1.24 -22.77
CA HIS A 6 -5.61 -0.77 -21.50
C HIS A 6 -4.56 -0.14 -20.58
N PHE A 7 -3.39 -0.77 -20.45
CA PHE A 7 -2.25 -0.20 -19.72
C PHE A 7 -1.84 1.18 -20.26
N SER A 8 -1.87 1.34 -21.58
CA SER A 8 -1.47 2.59 -22.23
C SER A 8 -2.54 3.69 -22.14
N THR A 9 -3.81 3.34 -21.94
CA THR A 9 -4.92 4.31 -21.95
C THR A 9 -5.48 4.63 -20.57
N SER A 10 -5.31 3.75 -19.57
CA SER A 10 -5.86 3.96 -18.23
C SER A 10 -4.98 4.91 -17.40
N PRO A 11 -5.50 6.06 -16.93
CA PRO A 11 -4.74 6.97 -16.06
C PRO A 11 -4.42 6.35 -14.70
N GLU A 12 -5.25 5.42 -14.21
CA GLU A 12 -5.09 4.72 -12.93
C GLU A 12 -3.92 3.73 -12.92
N LEU A 13 -3.47 3.27 -14.09
CA LEU A 13 -2.35 2.32 -14.23
C LEU A 13 -0.99 3.00 -14.35
N THR A 14 -0.96 4.25 -14.81
CA THR A 14 0.28 4.99 -15.09
C THR A 14 0.39 6.31 -14.33
N GLY A 15 -0.45 6.53 -13.31
CA GLY A 15 -0.46 7.74 -12.48
C GLY A 15 -0.72 9.03 -13.27
N ALA A 16 -1.43 8.93 -14.41
CA ALA A 16 -1.67 10.02 -15.37
C ALA A 16 -0.41 10.75 -15.92
N GLN A 17 0.80 10.23 -15.69
CA GLN A 17 2.04 10.87 -16.16
C GLN A 17 2.48 10.33 -17.54
N PRO A 18 2.50 11.15 -18.61
CA PRO A 18 2.86 10.69 -19.96
C PRO A 18 4.29 10.14 -20.04
N LYS A 19 5.22 10.76 -19.30
CA LYS A 19 6.64 10.38 -19.26
C LYS A 19 6.84 9.00 -18.63
N ALA A 20 6.20 8.74 -17.48
CA ALA A 20 6.26 7.45 -16.81
C ALA A 20 5.68 6.33 -17.69
N ARG A 21 4.54 6.57 -18.35
CA ARG A 21 3.93 5.63 -19.30
C ARG A 21 4.87 5.29 -20.45
N GLN A 22 5.52 6.30 -21.05
CA GLN A 22 6.46 6.10 -22.15
C GLN A 22 7.67 5.27 -21.71
N GLN A 23 8.27 5.60 -20.56
CA GLN A 23 9.43 4.89 -20.03
C GLN A 23 9.10 3.43 -19.71
N LEU A 24 7.99 3.16 -19.00
CA LEU A 24 7.54 1.81 -18.69
C LEU A 24 7.31 0.98 -19.96
N SER A 25 6.69 1.59 -20.99
CA SER A 25 6.47 0.93 -22.27
C SER A 25 7.78 0.59 -22.99
N GLN A 26 8.74 1.52 -23.03
CA GLN A 26 10.06 1.29 -23.65
C GLN A 26 10.83 0.15 -22.95
N ILE A 27 10.81 0.13 -21.62
CA ILE A 27 11.44 -0.95 -20.85
C ILE A 27 10.73 -2.27 -21.16
N ALA A 28 9.39 -2.29 -21.18
CA ALA A 28 8.60 -3.49 -21.47
C ALA A 28 8.90 -4.10 -22.85
N PHE A 29 9.03 -3.29 -23.89
CA PHE A 29 9.41 -3.79 -25.23
C PHE A 29 10.86 -4.29 -25.31
N THR A 30 11.73 -3.82 -24.41
CA THR A 30 13.13 -4.27 -24.34
C THR A 30 13.27 -5.54 -23.47
N ARG A 31 12.44 -5.68 -22.44
CA ARG A 31 12.52 -6.72 -21.41
C ARG A 31 11.18 -7.41 -21.25
N HIS A 32 11.07 -8.63 -21.77
CA HIS A 32 9.81 -9.40 -21.80
C HIS A 32 9.19 -9.65 -20.42
N TYR A 33 9.99 -9.84 -19.37
CA TYR A 33 9.47 -10.01 -18.01
C TYR A 33 8.79 -8.74 -17.48
N VAL A 34 9.26 -7.54 -17.89
CA VAL A 34 8.58 -6.27 -17.60
C VAL A 34 7.26 -6.18 -18.37
N MET A 35 7.25 -6.58 -19.65
CA MET A 35 5.99 -6.66 -20.40
C MET A 35 4.99 -7.56 -19.70
N HIS A 36 5.40 -8.77 -19.30
CA HIS A 36 4.51 -9.69 -18.59
C HIS A 36 3.92 -9.09 -17.32
N ILE A 37 4.71 -8.42 -16.47
CA ILE A 37 4.15 -7.86 -15.24
C ILE A 37 3.20 -6.67 -15.48
N LEU A 38 3.46 -5.82 -16.48
CA LEU A 38 2.55 -4.73 -16.84
C LEU A 38 1.22 -5.25 -17.40
N LEU A 39 1.26 -6.33 -18.19
CA LEU A 39 0.05 -6.99 -18.71
C LEU A 39 -0.76 -7.64 -17.59
N ALA A 40 -0.09 -8.28 -16.62
CA ALA A 40 -0.75 -8.84 -15.45
C ALA A 40 -1.48 -7.76 -14.63
N PHE A 41 -0.78 -6.68 -14.30
CA PHE A 41 -1.34 -5.55 -13.56
C PHE A 41 -2.56 -4.94 -14.25
N SER A 42 -2.47 -4.76 -15.58
CA SER A 42 -3.57 -4.31 -16.43
C SER A 42 -4.77 -5.27 -16.42
N GLY A 43 -4.51 -6.58 -16.47
CA GLY A 43 -5.55 -7.59 -16.41
C GLY A 43 -6.29 -7.60 -15.06
N PHE A 44 -5.57 -7.54 -13.94
CA PHE A 44 -6.18 -7.45 -12.61
C PHE A 44 -7.04 -6.19 -12.44
N HIS A 45 -6.57 -5.06 -12.96
CA HIS A 45 -7.36 -3.83 -12.98
C HIS A 45 -8.65 -3.96 -13.82
N LEU A 46 -8.58 -4.58 -15.01
CA LEU A 46 -9.77 -4.80 -15.83
C LEU A 46 -10.81 -5.68 -15.12
N VAL A 47 -10.37 -6.75 -14.45
CA VAL A 47 -11.25 -7.63 -13.67
C VAL A 47 -11.97 -6.82 -12.58
N ARG A 48 -11.23 -6.03 -11.79
CA ARG A 48 -11.84 -5.21 -10.73
C ARG A 48 -12.77 -4.10 -11.24
N GLN A 49 -12.48 -3.48 -12.37
CA GLN A 49 -13.39 -2.49 -12.98
C GLN A 49 -14.64 -3.14 -13.58
N SER A 50 -14.52 -4.36 -14.08
CA SER A 50 -15.65 -5.09 -14.70
C SER A 50 -16.68 -5.58 -13.69
N ASP A 51 -16.30 -5.69 -12.42
CA ASP A 51 -17.24 -5.93 -11.33
C ASP A 51 -18.12 -4.69 -11.03
N ASN A 52 -17.71 -3.50 -11.50
CA ASN A 52 -18.43 -2.23 -11.33
C ASN A 52 -19.24 -1.76 -12.55
N HIS A 53 -18.96 -2.25 -13.77
CA HIS A 53 -19.64 -1.79 -14.99
C HIS A 53 -19.79 -2.85 -16.10
N GLN A 54 -20.81 -2.66 -16.96
CA GLN A 54 -21.23 -3.43 -18.16
C GLN A 54 -20.13 -3.68 -19.24
N TRP A 55 -18.87 -3.35 -18.98
CA TRP A 55 -17.73 -3.52 -19.90
C TRP A 55 -17.55 -4.97 -20.39
N SER A 56 -17.76 -5.95 -19.51
CA SER A 56 -17.64 -7.38 -19.82
C SER A 56 -18.64 -7.85 -20.89
N GLN A 57 -19.81 -7.20 -21.01
CA GLN A 57 -20.85 -7.57 -21.98
C GLN A 57 -20.56 -7.02 -23.38
N SER A 58 -19.78 -5.94 -23.51
CA SER A 58 -19.55 -5.25 -24.80
C SER A 58 -18.41 -5.87 -25.62
N MET A 59 -17.46 -6.55 -24.99
CA MET A 59 -16.26 -7.10 -25.66
C MET A 59 -16.24 -8.62 -25.86
N GLY A 60 -17.22 -9.36 -25.33
CA GLY A 60 -17.35 -10.81 -25.56
C GLY A 60 -16.25 -11.68 -24.93
N PHE A 61 -15.42 -11.13 -24.04
CA PHE A 61 -14.44 -11.88 -23.26
C PHE A 61 -14.95 -12.05 -21.83
N PRO A 62 -15.15 -13.29 -21.34
CA PRO A 62 -15.54 -13.49 -19.96
C PRO A 62 -14.41 -13.06 -19.00
N ASN A 63 -14.76 -12.44 -17.87
CA ASN A 63 -13.78 -11.96 -16.87
C ASN A 63 -12.82 -13.07 -16.41
N THR A 64 -13.29 -14.32 -16.40
CA THR A 64 -12.49 -15.51 -16.08
C THR A 64 -11.29 -15.69 -17.01
N ASP A 65 -11.43 -15.37 -18.30
CA ASP A 65 -10.36 -15.51 -19.28
C ASP A 65 -9.31 -14.40 -19.09
N ILE A 66 -9.76 -13.18 -18.79
CA ILE A 66 -8.87 -12.04 -18.50
C ILE A 66 -8.09 -12.30 -17.22
N HIS A 67 -8.75 -12.80 -16.17
CA HIS A 67 -8.09 -13.16 -14.91
C HIS A 67 -7.05 -14.25 -15.11
N THR A 68 -7.42 -15.34 -15.81
CA THR A 68 -6.51 -16.46 -16.10
C THR A 68 -5.28 -15.99 -16.90
N GLU A 69 -5.48 -15.12 -17.89
CA GLU A 69 -4.38 -14.57 -18.68
C GLU A 69 -3.50 -13.62 -17.85
N ALA A 70 -4.11 -12.82 -16.96
CA ALA A 70 -3.37 -11.97 -16.03
C ALA A 70 -2.50 -12.79 -15.08
N GLU A 71 -3.03 -13.87 -14.49
CA GLU A 71 -2.28 -14.79 -13.64
C GLU A 71 -1.15 -15.49 -14.41
N ARG A 72 -1.42 -15.91 -15.66
CA ARG A 72 -0.39 -16.51 -16.52
C ARG A 72 0.78 -15.54 -16.71
N HIS A 73 0.49 -14.28 -17.04
CA HIS A 73 1.50 -13.24 -17.17
C HIS A 73 2.23 -12.94 -15.87
N PHE A 74 1.53 -12.90 -14.74
CA PHE A 74 2.11 -12.69 -13.41
C PHE A 74 3.12 -13.79 -13.07
N ASN A 75 2.72 -15.06 -13.24
CA ASN A 75 3.57 -16.21 -12.97
C ASN A 75 4.79 -16.28 -13.89
N LEU A 76 4.64 -15.94 -15.17
CA LEU A 76 5.76 -15.84 -16.11
C LEU A 76 6.76 -14.75 -15.68
N ALA A 77 6.26 -13.58 -15.30
CA ALA A 77 7.11 -12.48 -14.85
C ALA A 77 7.89 -12.88 -13.59
N ILE A 78 7.24 -13.47 -12.58
CA ILE A 78 7.92 -13.94 -11.36
C ILE A 78 9.00 -14.96 -11.69
N ARG A 79 8.68 -15.98 -12.50
CA ARG A 79 9.64 -17.00 -12.90
C ARG A 79 10.88 -16.39 -13.56
N ASP A 80 10.66 -15.50 -14.52
CA ASP A 80 11.75 -14.91 -15.31
C ASP A 80 12.59 -13.93 -14.46
N VAL A 81 11.94 -13.14 -13.59
CA VAL A 81 12.63 -12.27 -12.62
C VAL A 81 13.45 -13.10 -11.63
N SER A 82 12.89 -14.17 -11.08
CA SER A 82 13.59 -15.06 -10.15
C SER A 82 14.81 -15.72 -10.78
N ALA A 83 14.74 -16.08 -12.07
CA ALA A 83 15.87 -16.65 -12.80
C ALA A 83 17.00 -15.65 -13.03
N LEU A 84 16.70 -14.35 -13.08
CA LEU A 84 17.67 -13.27 -13.32
C LEU A 84 18.26 -12.67 -12.03
N LEU A 85 17.69 -12.97 -10.86
CA LEU A 85 18.17 -12.48 -9.57
C LEU A 85 19.66 -12.79 -9.28
N PRO A 86 20.22 -13.96 -9.64
CA PRO A 86 21.63 -14.25 -9.40
C PRO A 86 22.59 -13.36 -10.21
N ASP A 87 22.15 -12.85 -11.37
CA ASP A 87 22.98 -12.14 -12.35
C ASP A 87 22.70 -10.62 -12.37
N LEU A 88 22.32 -10.04 -11.23
CA LEU A 88 22.04 -8.61 -11.10
C LEU A 88 23.28 -7.76 -11.47
N ASN A 89 23.08 -6.78 -12.35
CA ASN A 89 24.11 -5.85 -12.82
C ASN A 89 23.50 -4.50 -13.23
N SER A 90 24.33 -3.48 -13.39
CA SER A 90 23.91 -2.12 -13.74
C SER A 90 23.02 -2.01 -15.00
N GLY A 91 23.09 -2.97 -15.92
CA GLY A 91 22.26 -3.01 -17.13
C GLY A 91 20.86 -3.64 -16.96
N ASN A 92 20.60 -4.37 -15.87
CA ASN A 92 19.31 -4.99 -15.60
C ASN A 92 18.60 -4.46 -14.35
N ILE A 93 19.32 -3.83 -13.40
CA ILE A 93 18.73 -3.35 -12.15
C ILE A 93 17.54 -2.40 -12.35
N PRO A 94 17.54 -1.40 -13.27
CA PRO A 94 16.37 -0.54 -13.47
C PRO A 94 15.10 -1.32 -13.83
N ALA A 95 15.24 -2.32 -14.72
CA ALA A 95 14.13 -3.16 -15.14
C ALA A 95 13.71 -4.15 -14.03
N MET A 96 14.66 -4.62 -13.22
CA MET A 96 14.37 -5.45 -12.04
C MET A 96 13.63 -4.66 -10.96
N TYR A 97 13.99 -3.40 -10.74
CA TYR A 97 13.30 -2.52 -9.80
C TYR A 97 11.85 -2.26 -10.23
N VAL A 98 11.63 -1.94 -11.51
CA VAL A 98 10.27 -1.83 -12.08
C VAL A 98 9.51 -3.14 -11.89
N SER A 99 10.14 -4.28 -12.19
CA SER A 99 9.48 -5.58 -12.09
C SER A 99 9.09 -5.92 -10.65
N ALA A 100 10.00 -5.78 -9.70
CA ALA A 100 9.73 -6.03 -8.29
C ALA A 100 8.59 -5.12 -7.77
N THR A 101 8.61 -3.84 -8.16
CA THR A 101 7.55 -2.88 -7.81
C THR A 101 6.20 -3.36 -8.33
N PHE A 102 6.10 -3.69 -9.62
CA PHE A 102 4.84 -4.15 -10.21
C PHE A 102 4.44 -5.56 -9.76
N ILE A 103 5.37 -6.42 -9.34
CA ILE A 103 5.06 -7.70 -8.68
C ILE A 103 4.33 -7.44 -7.37
N PHE A 104 4.86 -6.55 -6.53
CA PHE A 104 4.20 -6.15 -5.29
C PHE A 104 2.83 -5.51 -5.56
N LEU A 105 2.74 -4.53 -6.47
CA LEU A 105 1.47 -3.88 -6.79
C LEU A 105 0.44 -4.87 -7.36
N SER A 106 0.87 -5.81 -8.20
CA SER A 106 -0.01 -6.85 -8.74
C SER A 106 -0.48 -7.83 -7.67
N SER A 107 0.33 -8.11 -6.65
CA SER A 107 -0.08 -8.91 -5.50
C SER A 107 -1.22 -8.24 -4.71
N LEU A 108 -1.19 -6.91 -4.58
CA LEU A 108 -2.30 -6.14 -3.99
C LEU A 108 -3.49 -6.03 -4.94
N ALA A 109 -3.24 -5.90 -6.24
CA ALA A 109 -4.26 -5.75 -7.28
C ALA A 109 -5.22 -6.94 -7.35
N ARG A 110 -4.77 -8.16 -7.00
CA ARG A 110 -5.62 -9.36 -6.87
C ARG A 110 -6.71 -9.20 -5.80
N GLY A 111 -6.56 -8.22 -4.92
CA GLY A 111 -7.47 -7.95 -3.83
C GLY A 111 -7.17 -8.78 -2.58
N PRO A 112 -7.90 -8.54 -1.49
CA PRO A 112 -7.66 -9.25 -0.24
C PRO A 112 -8.07 -10.71 -0.36
N GLU A 113 -7.13 -11.62 -0.11
CA GLU A 113 -7.33 -13.06 -0.19
C GLU A 113 -7.46 -13.65 1.22
N PRO A 114 -8.43 -14.55 1.49
CA PRO A 114 -8.53 -15.21 2.78
C PRO A 114 -7.21 -15.84 3.23
N GLY A 115 -6.69 -15.34 4.35
CA GLY A 115 -5.45 -15.84 4.96
C GLY A 115 -4.19 -15.10 4.53
N GLU A 116 -4.27 -14.05 3.71
CA GLU A 116 -3.17 -13.13 3.38
C GLU A 116 -3.39 -11.75 4.02
N TYR A 117 -2.56 -11.40 5.00
CA TYR A 117 -2.73 -10.19 5.80
C TYR A 117 -1.55 -9.21 5.65
N LEU A 118 -0.92 -9.21 4.47
CA LEU A 118 0.21 -8.37 4.09
C LEU A 118 1.50 -8.72 4.86
N ALA A 119 1.53 -8.52 6.17
CA ALA A 119 2.71 -8.82 6.98
C ALA A 119 2.86 -10.30 7.35
N PHE A 120 1.76 -11.05 7.37
CA PHE A 120 1.73 -12.47 7.72
C PHE A 120 0.62 -13.20 6.96
N ARG A 121 0.73 -14.53 6.90
CA ARG A 121 -0.29 -15.39 6.33
C ARG A 121 -0.72 -16.45 7.31
N SER A 122 -1.93 -16.97 7.14
CA SER A 122 -2.48 -18.05 7.98
C SER A 122 -1.71 -19.37 7.86
N ASP A 123 -1.14 -19.64 6.67
CA ASP A 123 -0.36 -20.84 6.35
C ASP A 123 1.08 -20.82 6.90
N GLY A 124 1.50 -19.71 7.51
CA GLY A 124 2.85 -19.54 8.06
C GLY A 124 3.88 -19.05 7.05
N ASN A 125 3.52 -18.90 5.78
CA ASN A 125 4.40 -18.28 4.78
C ASN A 125 4.48 -16.76 4.99
N PRO A 126 5.53 -16.10 4.49
CA PRO A 126 5.60 -14.64 4.45
C PRO A 126 4.44 -14.06 3.62
N GLY A 127 3.81 -13.00 4.12
CA GLY A 127 2.80 -12.26 3.37
C GLY A 127 3.38 -11.37 2.27
N HIS A 128 2.51 -10.63 1.58
CA HIS A 128 2.89 -9.73 0.48
C HIS A 128 3.89 -8.63 0.87
N LEU A 129 4.05 -8.32 2.16
CA LEU A 129 5.08 -7.40 2.68
C LEU A 129 6.49 -7.89 2.32
N SER A 130 6.72 -9.21 2.26
CA SER A 130 8.01 -9.77 1.83
C SER A 130 8.38 -9.38 0.40
N LEU A 131 7.39 -9.26 -0.50
CA LEU A 131 7.59 -8.78 -1.86
C LEU A 131 8.00 -7.30 -1.86
N PHE A 132 7.35 -6.48 -1.03
CA PHE A 132 7.71 -5.08 -0.86
C PHE A 132 9.12 -4.90 -0.29
N LEU A 133 9.53 -5.72 0.68
CA LEU A 133 10.90 -5.73 1.19
C LEU A 133 11.90 -6.23 0.15
N GLY A 134 11.50 -7.08 -0.79
CA GLY A 134 12.29 -7.42 -1.97
C GLY A 134 12.55 -6.21 -2.87
N VAL A 135 11.56 -5.33 -3.07
CA VAL A 135 11.75 -4.05 -3.79
C VAL A 135 12.82 -3.20 -3.11
N ARG A 136 12.77 -3.12 -1.77
CA ARG A 136 13.80 -2.44 -0.96
C ARG A 136 15.19 -2.98 -1.23
N SER A 137 15.38 -4.30 -1.21
CA SER A 137 16.68 -4.92 -1.51
C SER A 137 17.20 -4.57 -2.90
N VAL A 138 16.33 -4.61 -3.94
CA VAL A 138 16.73 -4.25 -5.31
C VAL A 138 17.10 -2.76 -5.42
N PHE A 139 16.39 -1.89 -4.72
CA PHE A 139 16.64 -0.46 -4.73
C PHE A 139 17.92 -0.05 -3.99
N GLU A 140 18.27 -0.69 -2.87
CA GLU A 140 19.54 -0.42 -2.18
C GLU A 140 20.75 -0.86 -3.02
N ILE A 141 20.63 -1.97 -3.78
CA ILE A 141 21.62 -2.37 -4.78
C ILE A 141 21.73 -1.29 -5.88
N PHE A 142 20.59 -0.81 -6.40
CA PHE A 142 20.55 0.25 -7.40
C PHE A 142 21.24 1.55 -6.95
N LYS A 143 20.97 2.00 -5.71
CA LYS A 143 21.59 3.21 -5.14
C LYS A 143 23.10 3.10 -5.00
N THR A 144 23.60 1.92 -4.69
CA THR A 144 25.03 1.68 -4.51
C THR A 144 25.79 1.80 -5.84
N ASP A 145 25.12 1.49 -6.95
CA ASP A 145 25.68 1.52 -8.31
C ASP A 145 25.55 2.87 -9.04
N MET A 146 24.83 3.88 -8.50
CA MET A 146 24.63 5.18 -9.18
C MET A 146 24.62 6.39 -8.23
N PRO A 147 25.37 7.48 -8.50
CA PRO A 147 25.22 8.73 -7.75
C PRO A 147 23.88 9.42 -8.07
N ALA A 148 22.95 9.36 -7.10
CA ALA A 148 21.79 10.22 -6.76
C ALA A 148 20.91 10.93 -7.82
N SER A 149 21.22 10.95 -9.11
CA SER A 149 20.49 11.77 -10.12
C SER A 149 19.58 10.96 -11.06
N GLY A 150 19.39 9.66 -10.83
CA GLY A 150 18.73 8.78 -11.81
C GLY A 150 17.26 8.41 -11.56
N LEU A 151 16.67 8.77 -10.42
CA LEU A 151 15.30 8.38 -10.08
C LEU A 151 14.46 9.56 -9.57
N SER A 152 14.29 10.60 -10.39
CA SER A 152 13.12 11.47 -10.26
C SER A 152 11.89 10.75 -10.85
N ILE A 153 11.41 9.72 -10.13
CA ILE A 153 9.99 9.30 -10.10
C ILE A 153 9.38 9.77 -8.76
N HIS A 154 9.97 10.82 -8.17
CA HIS A 154 9.33 11.65 -7.17
C HIS A 154 9.11 13.00 -7.82
N GLY A 155 7.86 13.47 -7.75
CA GLY A 155 7.42 14.70 -8.38
C GLY A 155 8.37 15.82 -8.06
N GLU A 156 9.11 16.24 -9.07
CA GLU A 156 9.54 17.63 -9.17
C GLU A 156 8.27 18.39 -9.50
N ASP A 157 7.72 19.04 -8.48
CA ASP A 157 6.68 20.05 -8.62
C ASP A 157 7.22 21.11 -9.59
N ASP A 158 6.64 21.16 -10.78
CA ASP A 158 6.91 22.21 -11.75
C ASP A 158 6.15 23.44 -11.26
N ASP A 159 6.86 24.26 -10.50
CA ASP A 159 6.44 25.58 -10.04
C ASP A 159 6.35 26.51 -11.25
N SER A 160 5.12 26.85 -11.65
CA SER A 160 4.86 27.95 -12.57
C SER A 160 3.62 28.76 -12.14
N SER A 161 3.87 29.63 -11.16
CA SER A 161 3.39 31.01 -11.00
C SER A 161 1.90 31.30 -10.69
N PRO A 162 1.63 32.40 -9.96
CA PRO A 162 0.36 32.66 -9.30
C PRO A 162 -0.62 33.40 -10.21
N ASP A 163 -1.91 33.14 -10.05
CA ASP A 163 -2.90 34.15 -10.40
C ASP A 163 -3.97 34.25 -9.31
N ASN A 164 -3.95 35.42 -8.67
CA ASN A 164 -4.86 35.82 -7.61
C ASN A 164 -6.28 35.91 -8.16
N ASN A 165 -7.23 35.26 -7.50
CA ASN A 165 -8.59 35.78 -7.38
C ASN A 165 -9.18 35.31 -6.05
N GLU A 166 -9.02 36.18 -5.05
CA GLU A 166 -9.78 36.13 -3.81
C GLU A 166 -11.27 36.31 -4.13
N ALA A 167 -12.07 35.30 -3.79
CA ALA A 167 -13.50 35.46 -3.60
C ALA A 167 -13.86 34.73 -2.30
N GLU A 168 -13.93 35.53 -1.23
CA GLU A 168 -14.45 35.16 0.07
C GLU A 168 -15.83 34.51 -0.06
N GLN A 169 -15.96 33.26 0.40
CA GLN A 169 -17.24 32.72 0.86
C GLN A 169 -17.04 32.08 2.22
N GLN A 170 -17.32 32.87 3.25
CA GLN A 170 -17.59 32.40 4.60
C GLN A 170 -18.72 31.36 4.54
N ARG A 171 -18.40 30.10 4.87
CA ARG A 171 -19.38 29.09 5.28
C ARG A 171 -18.89 28.41 6.56
N ASP A 172 -19.80 28.35 7.53
CA ASP A 172 -19.66 27.80 8.89
C ASP A 172 -18.75 26.57 9.02
N GLY A 173 -17.60 26.75 9.67
CA GLY A 173 -16.57 25.71 9.92
C GLY A 173 -16.48 25.20 11.36
N SER A 174 -17.52 25.35 12.18
CA SER A 174 -17.45 25.05 13.62
C SER A 174 -17.49 23.54 13.94
N ALA A 175 -18.24 22.74 13.18
CA ALA A 175 -18.44 21.32 13.49
C ALA A 175 -17.26 20.40 13.08
N THR A 176 -16.64 20.66 11.93
CA THR A 176 -15.52 19.86 11.40
C THR A 176 -14.22 20.05 12.18
N ALA A 177 -13.93 21.28 12.63
CA ALA A 177 -12.77 21.56 13.48
C ALA A 177 -12.87 20.90 14.86
N SER A 178 -14.08 20.85 15.44
CA SER A 178 -14.35 20.22 16.74
C SER A 178 -14.29 18.69 16.68
N GLN A 179 -14.77 18.07 15.59
CA GLN A 179 -14.68 16.63 15.35
C GLN A 179 -13.24 16.16 15.03
N ASN A 180 -12.46 16.97 14.30
CA ASN A 180 -11.06 16.63 14.02
C ASN A 180 -10.19 16.72 15.28
N LYS A 181 -10.47 17.67 16.18
CA LYS A 181 -9.77 17.81 17.44
C LYS A 181 -10.01 16.63 18.39
N THR A 182 -11.25 16.15 18.47
CA THR A 182 -11.61 14.97 19.28
C THR A 182 -10.96 13.68 18.75
N LYS A 183 -11.02 13.43 17.43
CA LYS A 183 -10.31 12.28 16.82
C LYS A 183 -8.78 12.32 17.00
N LEU A 184 -8.19 13.52 17.02
CA LEU A 184 -6.75 13.75 17.21
C LEU A 184 -6.31 13.54 18.67
N GLU A 185 -7.15 13.91 19.63
CA GLU A 185 -6.89 13.69 21.06
C GLU A 185 -7.04 12.20 21.43
N ASP A 186 -7.94 11.47 20.76
CA ASP A 186 -8.19 10.06 21.03
C ASP A 186 -6.99 9.16 20.67
N TYR A 187 -6.40 9.29 19.47
CA TYR A 187 -5.38 8.33 19.02
C TYR A 187 -4.06 8.39 19.82
N ARG A 188 -3.66 9.58 20.27
CA ARG A 188 -2.44 9.77 21.09
C ARG A 188 -2.53 8.98 22.38
N HIS A 189 -3.70 8.98 23.02
CA HIS A 189 -3.94 8.19 24.21
C HIS A 189 -3.76 6.69 23.96
N TYR A 190 -4.21 6.17 22.81
CA TYR A 190 -4.00 4.78 22.43
C TYR A 190 -2.52 4.46 22.17
N LEU A 191 -1.77 5.36 21.52
CA LEU A 191 -0.32 5.18 21.32
C LEU A 191 0.44 5.19 22.65
N ASP A 192 0.08 6.06 23.59
CA ASP A 192 0.69 6.10 24.92
C ASP A 192 0.35 4.85 25.74
N THR A 193 -0.89 4.35 25.63
CA THR A 193 -1.33 3.10 26.26
C THR A 193 -0.56 1.90 25.69
N TYR A 194 -0.33 1.87 24.37
CA TYR A 194 0.52 0.86 23.73
C TYR A 194 1.98 0.99 24.14
N ARG A 195 2.52 2.21 24.23
CA ARG A 195 3.87 2.47 24.76
C ARG A 195 4.01 1.95 26.20
N ALA A 196 3.01 2.15 27.05
CA ALA A 196 3.01 1.60 28.41
C ALA A 196 3.00 0.06 28.41
N LEU A 197 2.23 -0.57 27.51
CA LEU A 197 2.24 -2.02 27.33
C LEU A 197 3.62 -2.56 26.92
N LEU A 198 4.30 -1.88 25.98
CA LEU A 198 5.64 -2.28 25.56
C LEU A 198 6.63 -2.26 26.73
N ASN A 199 6.61 -1.18 27.52
CA ASN A 199 7.49 -1.02 28.68
C ASN A 199 7.18 -2.01 29.83
N SER A 200 5.96 -2.53 29.93
CA SER A 200 5.60 -3.53 30.93
C SER A 200 5.81 -4.96 30.46
N SER A 201 5.74 -5.22 29.14
CA SER A 201 5.78 -6.57 28.57
C SER A 201 7.18 -6.98 28.12
N ILE A 202 8.03 -6.03 27.72
CA ILE A 202 9.38 -6.30 27.23
C ILE A 202 10.39 -5.80 28.28
N PRO A 203 11.32 -6.65 28.76
CA PRO A 203 12.36 -6.24 29.68
C PRO A 203 13.22 -5.09 29.12
N VAL A 204 13.68 -4.19 29.98
CA VAL A 204 14.48 -3.02 29.57
C VAL A 204 15.82 -3.41 28.94
N GLU A 205 16.36 -4.58 29.31
CA GLU A 205 17.58 -5.14 28.76
C GLU A 205 17.39 -5.76 27.36
N ASP A 206 16.15 -6.00 26.93
CA ASP A 206 15.86 -6.56 25.61
C ASP A 206 15.97 -5.45 24.54
N PRO A 207 16.89 -5.57 23.56
CA PRO A 207 17.07 -4.57 22.52
C PRO A 207 15.82 -4.34 21.66
N ARG A 208 14.88 -5.30 21.62
CA ARG A 208 13.62 -5.15 20.90
C ARG A 208 12.80 -3.97 21.41
N LEU A 209 12.83 -3.66 22.71
CA LEU A 209 12.07 -2.54 23.26
C LEU A 209 12.44 -1.22 22.58
N GLY A 210 13.74 -0.94 22.44
CA GLY A 210 14.23 0.26 21.75
C GLY A 210 13.80 0.31 20.28
N ILE A 211 13.82 -0.83 19.59
CA ILE A 211 13.39 -0.96 18.19
C ILE A 211 11.88 -0.65 18.07
N TYR A 212 11.05 -1.24 18.92
CA TYR A 212 9.60 -0.99 18.93
C TYR A 212 9.27 0.48 19.18
N LEU A 213 9.92 1.11 20.17
CA LEU A 213 9.69 2.51 20.49
C LEU A 213 10.09 3.42 19.32
N GLN A 214 11.23 3.19 18.68
CA GLN A 214 11.66 3.96 17.51
C GLN A 214 10.69 3.82 16.32
N VAL A 215 10.16 2.61 16.09
CA VAL A 215 9.20 2.37 15.00
C VAL A 215 7.85 3.03 15.31
N LEU A 216 7.45 2.99 16.59
CA LEU A 216 6.24 3.66 17.07
C LEU A 216 6.34 5.18 16.94
N ASP A 217 7.48 5.78 17.28
CA ASP A 217 7.72 7.22 17.14
C ASP A 217 7.60 7.65 15.68
N ARG A 218 8.24 6.92 14.76
CA ARG A 218 8.11 7.16 13.31
C ARG A 218 6.67 6.99 12.79
N LEU A 219 5.91 6.07 13.37
CA LEU A 219 4.50 5.91 13.05
C LEU A 219 3.69 7.11 13.53
N SER A 220 3.96 7.59 14.76
CA SER A 220 3.36 8.79 15.31
C SER A 220 3.62 10.01 14.43
N ASP A 221 4.86 10.21 13.97
CA ASP A 221 5.22 11.29 13.05
C ASP A 221 4.43 11.22 11.74
N SER A 222 4.26 10.00 11.21
CA SER A 222 3.50 9.76 9.98
C SER A 222 2.00 10.04 10.17
N LEU A 223 1.44 9.68 11.34
CA LEU A 223 0.05 9.95 11.71
C LEU A 223 -0.18 11.46 11.87
N ASP A 224 0.73 12.17 12.55
CA ASP A 224 0.67 13.62 12.70
C ASP A 224 0.72 14.34 11.36
N ALA A 225 1.58 13.88 10.44
CA ALA A 225 1.66 14.44 9.09
C ALA A 225 0.35 14.28 8.30
N ILE A 226 -0.37 13.17 8.48
CA ILE A 226 -1.65 12.91 7.81
C ILE A 226 -2.83 13.61 8.49
N MET A 227 -2.81 13.75 9.81
CA MET A 227 -3.90 14.32 10.60
C MET A 227 -3.80 15.83 10.77
N SER A 228 -2.71 16.45 10.32
CA SER A 228 -2.54 17.90 10.32
C SER A 228 -3.71 18.60 9.61
N PRO A 229 -4.26 19.71 10.17
CA PRO A 229 -5.49 20.34 9.71
C PRO A 229 -5.42 21.04 8.35
N ASN A 230 -4.39 20.79 7.52
CA ASN A 230 -4.32 21.27 6.14
C ASN A 230 -4.73 20.14 5.16
N PRO A 231 -6.02 19.98 4.81
CA PRO A 231 -6.54 18.77 4.20
C PRO A 231 -6.37 18.73 2.66
N GLN A 232 -5.90 19.83 2.05
CA GLN A 232 -5.96 20.00 0.60
C GLN A 232 -4.68 19.58 -0.15
N GLU A 233 -3.56 19.34 0.51
CA GLU A 233 -2.29 19.14 -0.21
C GLU A 233 -1.94 17.68 -0.53
N LYS A 234 -2.49 16.68 0.17
CA LYS A 234 -2.11 15.27 -0.05
C LYS A 234 -3.30 14.33 0.06
N MET A 235 -4.03 14.12 -1.04
CA MET A 235 -5.02 13.05 -1.17
C MET A 235 -4.60 12.06 -2.26
N GLY A 236 -4.95 10.79 -2.08
CA GLY A 236 -4.62 9.71 -3.00
C GLY A 236 -3.16 9.41 -3.15
N MET A 237 -2.69 9.24 -4.39
CA MET A 237 -1.33 8.78 -4.67
C MET A 237 -0.24 9.70 -4.09
N GLY A 238 -0.56 10.95 -3.73
CA GLY A 238 0.34 11.86 -3.00
C GLY A 238 0.68 11.40 -1.57
N LEU A 239 -0.15 10.54 -0.96
CA LEU A 239 0.14 9.91 0.33
C LEU A 239 0.98 8.63 0.19
N PHE A 240 1.09 8.08 -1.02
CA PHE A 240 1.77 6.80 -1.25
C PHE A 240 3.22 6.79 -0.73
N PRO A 241 4.07 7.82 -1.00
CA PRO A 241 5.42 7.85 -0.47
C PRO A 241 5.46 7.88 1.06
N LEU A 242 4.53 8.61 1.70
CA LEU A 242 4.47 8.71 3.16
C LEU A 242 4.08 7.37 3.80
N VAL A 243 3.02 6.73 3.31
CA VAL A 243 2.53 5.45 3.83
C VAL A 243 3.56 4.34 3.62
N PHE A 244 4.12 4.24 2.43
CA PHE A 244 5.07 3.16 2.11
C PHE A 244 6.48 3.43 2.62
N SER A 245 6.87 4.68 2.91
CA SER A 245 8.14 4.99 3.59
C SER A 245 8.21 4.34 4.97
N TRP A 246 7.11 4.36 5.75
CA TRP A 246 7.09 3.68 7.04
C TRP A 246 7.32 2.17 6.92
N LEU A 247 6.63 1.51 5.97
CA LEU A 247 6.83 0.08 5.69
C LEU A 247 8.25 -0.21 5.20
N TYR A 248 8.82 0.68 4.40
CA TYR A 248 10.14 0.52 3.80
C TYR A 248 11.22 0.48 4.89
N GLN A 249 11.07 1.32 5.90
CA GLN A 249 12.02 1.47 7.00
C GLN A 249 11.74 0.54 8.18
N LEU A 250 10.86 -0.45 8.01
CA LEU A 250 10.54 -1.42 9.04
C LEU A 250 11.76 -2.33 9.32
N PRO A 251 12.25 -2.42 10.56
CA PRO A 251 13.36 -3.30 10.93
C PRO A 251 12.99 -4.78 10.78
N ASP A 252 13.98 -5.62 10.47
CA ASP A 252 13.77 -7.04 10.20
C ASP A 252 13.28 -7.79 11.46
N GLU A 253 13.61 -7.31 12.66
CA GLU A 253 13.10 -7.83 13.93
C GLU A 253 11.58 -7.69 14.03
N ILE A 254 11.05 -6.53 13.66
CA ILE A 254 9.60 -6.26 13.67
C ILE A 254 8.91 -7.06 12.55
N VAL A 255 9.53 -7.17 11.37
CA VAL A 255 9.01 -8.03 10.29
C VAL A 255 8.91 -9.47 10.75
N GLY A 256 9.95 -9.98 11.43
CA GLY A 256 9.95 -11.34 11.99
C GLY A 256 8.87 -11.52 13.06
N ASP A 257 8.67 -10.53 13.94
CA ASP A 257 7.61 -10.56 14.95
C ASP A 257 6.21 -10.50 14.32
N LEU A 258 6.01 -9.73 13.23
CA LEU A 258 4.76 -9.73 12.48
C LEU A 258 4.46 -11.10 11.86
N GLN A 259 5.46 -11.73 11.24
CA GLN A 259 5.33 -13.07 10.67
C GLN A 259 5.01 -14.12 11.73
N ARG A 260 5.61 -14.00 12.93
CA ARG A 260 5.30 -14.82 14.12
C ARG A 260 3.98 -14.45 14.79
N ARG A 261 3.33 -13.37 14.36
CA ARG A 261 2.05 -12.87 14.90
C ARG A 261 2.18 -12.48 16.37
N GLU A 262 3.33 -11.95 16.77
CA GLU A 262 3.54 -11.45 18.13
C GLU A 262 2.56 -10.31 18.44
N PRO A 263 1.86 -10.33 19.59
CA PRO A 263 0.83 -9.35 19.90
C PRO A 263 1.29 -7.90 19.79
N ALA A 264 2.52 -7.58 20.25
CA ALA A 264 3.09 -6.25 20.16
C ALA A 264 3.20 -5.77 18.70
N ALA A 265 3.79 -6.59 17.82
CA ALA A 265 3.91 -6.27 16.40
C ALA A 265 2.54 -6.10 15.73
N LEU A 266 1.58 -6.97 16.03
CA LEU A 266 0.24 -6.89 15.47
C LEU A 266 -0.50 -5.61 15.89
N ILE A 267 -0.37 -5.19 17.16
CA ILE A 267 -0.95 -3.94 17.65
C ILE A 267 -0.33 -2.74 16.92
N LEU A 268 1.01 -2.70 16.81
CA LEU A 268 1.71 -1.66 16.05
C LEU A 268 1.22 -1.59 14.59
N PHE A 269 1.07 -2.75 13.95
CA PHE A 269 0.61 -2.84 12.57
C PHE A 269 -0.85 -2.39 12.42
N ALA A 270 -1.70 -2.63 13.42
CA ALA A 270 -3.07 -2.13 13.44
C ALA A 270 -3.13 -0.59 13.39
N PHE A 271 -2.23 0.11 14.09
CA PHE A 271 -2.14 1.58 13.99
C PHE A 271 -1.72 2.02 12.57
N PHE A 272 -0.79 1.31 11.94
CA PHE A 272 -0.40 1.55 10.54
C PHE A 272 -1.59 1.43 9.56
N LEU A 273 -2.57 0.56 9.84
CA LEU A 273 -3.74 0.40 8.96
C LEU A 273 -4.58 1.66 8.82
N TYR A 274 -4.48 2.63 9.75
CA TYR A 274 -5.09 3.94 9.54
C TYR A 274 -4.44 4.67 8.35
N LEU A 275 -3.09 4.67 8.28
CA LEU A 275 -2.35 5.26 7.16
C LEU A 275 -2.72 4.58 5.84
N LEU A 276 -2.75 3.23 5.84
CA LEU A 276 -3.16 2.45 4.67
C LEU A 276 -4.63 2.72 4.29
N GLY A 277 -5.51 2.90 5.28
CA GLY A 277 -6.92 3.26 5.10
C GLY A 277 -7.13 4.59 4.38
N ARG A 278 -6.18 5.53 4.46
CA ARG A 278 -6.23 6.77 3.67
C ARG A 278 -6.05 6.52 2.17
N LEU A 279 -5.48 5.38 1.80
CA LEU A 279 -5.30 4.94 0.42
C LEU A 279 -6.39 3.96 -0.04
N ASP A 280 -7.47 3.75 0.73
CA ASP A 280 -8.50 2.75 0.38
C ASP A 280 -9.24 3.03 -0.95
N HIS A 281 -9.23 4.29 -1.40
CA HIS A 281 -9.76 4.69 -2.71
C HIS A 281 -8.80 4.39 -3.88
N VAL A 282 -7.55 4.00 -3.60
CA VAL A 282 -6.62 3.51 -4.62
C VAL A 282 -7.04 2.07 -4.95
N TRP A 283 -7.38 1.82 -6.22
CA TRP A 283 -8.08 0.60 -6.65
C TRP A 283 -7.40 -0.71 -6.21
N PHE A 284 -6.06 -0.77 -6.20
CA PHE A 284 -5.33 -1.98 -5.79
C PHE A 284 -5.15 -2.10 -4.27
N ILE A 285 -5.35 -1.03 -3.50
CA ILE A 285 -5.32 -1.03 -2.02
C ILE A 285 -6.73 -1.23 -1.45
N CYS A 286 -7.77 -0.88 -2.20
CA CYS A 286 -9.16 -0.99 -1.79
C CYS A 286 -9.47 -2.36 -1.16
N GLY A 287 -9.99 -2.31 0.08
CA GLY A 287 -10.38 -3.47 0.87
C GLY A 287 -9.27 -4.09 1.72
N TRP A 288 -7.99 -3.80 1.44
CA TRP A 288 -6.86 -4.34 2.22
C TRP A 288 -6.85 -3.87 3.68
N PRO A 289 -7.03 -2.57 4.01
CA PRO A 289 -6.98 -2.11 5.40
C PRO A 289 -7.93 -2.88 6.32
N ARG A 290 -9.19 -3.03 5.90
CA ARG A 290 -10.22 -3.76 6.66
C ARG A 290 -9.91 -5.25 6.75
N HIS A 291 -9.52 -5.86 5.63
CA HIS A 291 -9.17 -7.28 5.60
C HIS A 291 -8.03 -7.62 6.57
N ILE A 292 -6.96 -6.81 6.56
CA ILE A 292 -5.81 -6.99 7.43
C ILE A 292 -6.21 -6.78 8.89
N LEU A 293 -7.02 -5.76 9.20
CA LEU A 293 -7.49 -5.50 10.56
C LEU A 293 -8.29 -6.69 11.12
N GLU A 294 -9.16 -7.29 10.31
CA GLU A 294 -9.91 -8.50 10.69
C GLU A 294 -8.98 -9.69 10.93
N GLY A 295 -7.96 -9.84 10.09
CA GLY A 295 -6.88 -10.81 10.29
C GLY A 295 -6.17 -10.63 11.63
N ILE A 296 -5.74 -9.40 11.93
CA ILE A 296 -5.09 -9.05 13.20
C ILE A 296 -6.02 -9.39 14.37
N ARG A 297 -7.28 -8.93 14.35
CA ARG A 297 -8.25 -9.16 15.43
C ARG A 297 -8.55 -10.64 15.67
N GLY A 298 -8.55 -11.45 14.61
CA GLY A 298 -8.73 -12.90 14.68
C GLY A 298 -7.55 -13.63 15.31
N HIS A 299 -6.33 -13.11 15.17
CA HIS A 299 -5.10 -13.71 15.72
C HIS A 299 -4.67 -13.14 17.07
N LEU A 300 -5.31 -12.05 17.52
CA LEU A 300 -4.98 -11.37 18.75
C LEU A 300 -5.86 -11.87 19.90
N ASP A 301 -5.22 -12.26 21.01
CA ASP A 301 -5.91 -12.68 22.23
C ASP A 301 -6.83 -11.58 22.77
N VAL A 302 -7.91 -11.98 23.45
CA VAL A 302 -8.95 -11.08 23.94
C VAL A 302 -8.39 -9.95 24.82
N GLY A 303 -7.35 -10.22 25.61
CA GLY A 303 -6.71 -9.23 26.48
C GLY A 303 -6.04 -8.08 25.73
N TYR A 304 -5.63 -8.29 24.48
CA TYR A 304 -4.96 -7.26 23.66
C TYR A 304 -5.92 -6.49 22.74
N ARG A 305 -7.18 -6.91 22.61
CA ARG A 305 -8.14 -6.28 21.68
C ARG A 305 -8.46 -4.83 22.02
N GLY A 306 -8.38 -4.44 23.29
CA GLY A 306 -8.55 -3.04 23.71
C GLY A 306 -7.51 -2.10 23.10
N TYR A 307 -6.29 -2.57 22.83
CA TYR A 307 -5.21 -1.74 22.26
C TYR A 307 -5.41 -1.42 20.78
N ILE A 308 -6.19 -2.23 20.05
CA ILE A 308 -6.49 -1.99 18.63
C ILE A 308 -7.86 -1.32 18.42
N GLN A 309 -8.61 -1.02 19.49
CA GLN A 309 -9.98 -0.51 19.38
C GLN A 309 -10.05 0.77 18.55
N TRP A 310 -9.09 1.66 18.72
CA TRP A 310 -8.97 2.86 17.89
C TRP A 310 -8.87 2.54 16.39
N ALA A 311 -8.02 1.59 16.01
CA ALA A 311 -7.89 1.17 14.62
C ALA A 311 -9.20 0.55 14.10
N VAL A 312 -9.92 -0.19 14.93
CA VAL A 312 -11.25 -0.73 14.61
C VAL A 312 -12.25 0.39 14.34
N ASP A 313 -12.30 1.41 15.19
CA ASP A 313 -13.24 2.51 15.06
C ASP A 313 -12.96 3.35 13.82
N GLN A 314 -11.67 3.60 13.51
CA GLN A 314 -11.30 4.41 12.35
C GLN A 314 -11.36 3.62 11.04
N VAL A 315 -10.74 2.44 10.96
CA VAL A 315 -10.66 1.64 9.73
C VAL A 315 -11.97 0.93 9.43
N GLY A 316 -12.70 0.48 10.46
CA GLY A 316 -14.01 -0.15 10.31
C GLY A 316 -15.09 0.82 9.84
N GLY A 317 -15.02 2.10 10.21
CA GLY A 317 -16.00 3.13 9.84
C GLY A 317 -15.73 3.86 8.52
N LEU A 318 -14.51 3.76 7.95
CA LEU A 318 -14.12 4.50 6.74
C LEU A 318 -14.89 4.07 5.46
N SER A 319 -15.47 2.87 5.40
CA SER A 319 -16.20 2.40 4.21
C SER A 319 -17.67 2.84 4.15
N ASP A 320 -18.31 3.10 5.29
CA ASP A 320 -19.74 3.48 5.32
C ASP A 320 -19.98 4.89 4.76
N GLY A 321 -18.94 5.72 4.63
CA GLY A 321 -19.02 7.08 4.07
C GLY A 321 -18.86 7.16 2.55
N LEU A 322 -18.37 6.12 1.87
CA LEU A 322 -18.06 6.16 0.42
C LEU A 322 -18.49 4.89 -0.35
N GLY A 323 -19.09 3.90 0.31
CA GLY A 323 -19.49 2.62 -0.29
C GLY A 323 -20.96 2.27 -0.03
N GLY A 324 -21.88 3.17 -0.37
CA GLY A 324 -23.30 2.84 -0.41
C GLY A 324 -23.61 1.91 -1.58
N GLY A 325 -23.47 0.59 -1.37
CA GLY A 325 -24.01 -0.42 -2.27
C GLY A 325 -23.04 -1.55 -2.63
N MET A 326 -22.64 -2.36 -1.67
CA MET A 326 -22.09 -3.70 -1.97
C MET A 326 -22.45 -4.66 -0.82
N GLU A 327 -23.74 -4.96 -0.70
CA GLU A 327 -24.16 -6.18 -0.02
C GLU A 327 -23.79 -7.38 -0.90
N VAL A 328 -22.81 -8.15 -0.44
CA VAL A 328 -22.49 -9.48 -0.97
C VAL A 328 -23.66 -10.40 -0.65
N VAL A 329 -24.58 -10.57 -1.59
CA VAL A 329 -25.54 -11.68 -1.57
C VAL A 329 -24.78 -12.93 -2.02
N GLY A 330 -24.43 -13.76 -1.04
CA GLY A 330 -23.86 -15.07 -1.30
C GLY A 330 -24.84 -15.98 -2.05
N ARG A 331 -24.30 -16.71 -3.02
CA ARG A 331 -24.57 -18.13 -3.25
C ARG A 331 -23.51 -18.75 -4.14
#